data_AF-A0AAW1L6X3-F1
#
_entry.id   AF-A0AAW1L6X3-F1
#
_cell.length_a   1.000
_cell.length_b   1.000
_cell.length_c   1.000
_cell.angle_alpha   90.00
_cell.angle_beta   90.00
_cell.angle_gamma   90.00
#
_symmetry.space_group_name_H-M   'P 1'
#
loop_
_entity.id
_entity.type
_entity.pdbx_description
1 polymer ?
#
loop_
_entity_poly.entity_id
_entity_poly.type
_entity_poly.pdbx_seq_one_letter_code
_entity_poly.pdbx_strand_id
1 'polypeptide(L)'
;MWEYLKLIRIYTKPKGQLPDYNSPIVLHSEKTSVEDFCNKLHRSIAKEFKYALVWGSSVKHQPQKVGIDHVLSDEDVVQIVKKIFLLPFR
;
A
#
# COMPACT_ATOMS: atom_id res chain seq x y z
N MET A 1 9.37 -13.26 19.15
CA MET A 1 9.37 -11.81 19.48
C MET A 1 8.43 -11.03 18.55
N TRP A 2 8.59 -11.11 17.22
CA TRP A 2 7.71 -10.41 16.25
C TRP A 2 6.25 -10.92 16.21
N GLU A 3 6.02 -12.23 16.37
CA GLU A 3 4.65 -12.78 16.44
C GLU A 3 3.82 -12.24 17.62
N TYR A 4 4.49 -11.82 18.71
CA TYR A 4 3.82 -11.28 19.89
C TYR A 4 3.35 -9.84 19.70
N LEU A 5 4.08 -9.07 18.87
CA LEU A 5 3.79 -7.67 18.57
C LEU A 5 2.78 -7.51 17.43
N LYS A 6 2.49 -8.61 16.71
CA LYS A 6 1.56 -8.67 15.58
C LYS A 6 1.72 -7.49 14.61
N LEU A 7 2.94 -7.27 14.15
CA LEU A 7 3.27 -6.20 13.20
C LEU A 7 3.49 -6.78 11.81
N ILE A 8 3.10 -6.04 10.78
CA ILE A 8 3.41 -6.35 9.38
C ILE A 8 4.17 -5.18 8.74
N ARG A 9 5.10 -5.49 7.85
CA ARG A 9 5.97 -4.55 7.14
C ARG A 9 5.53 -4.47 5.69
N ILE A 10 5.16 -3.28 5.25
CA ILE A 10 4.75 -3.03 3.87
C ILE A 10 5.80 -2.15 3.19
N TYR A 11 6.29 -2.58 2.03
CA TYR A 11 7.30 -1.85 1.27
C TYR A 11 6.65 -0.96 0.21
N THR A 12 7.07 0.30 0.14
CA THR A 12 6.55 1.25 -0.85
C THR A 12 7.30 1.12 -2.17
N LYS A 13 6.56 1.12 -3.28
CA LYS A 13 7.14 1.18 -4.62
C LYS A 13 6.56 2.37 -5.41
N PRO A 14 7.28 3.49 -5.52
CA PRO A 14 6.84 4.59 -6.37
C PRO A 14 6.81 4.21 -7.85
N LYS A 15 5.93 4.86 -8.63
CA LYS A 15 5.86 4.64 -10.09
C LYS A 15 7.19 5.01 -10.74
N GLY A 16 7.76 4.09 -11.52
CA GLY A 16 9.04 4.29 -12.21
C GLY A 16 10.27 4.12 -11.31
N GLN A 17 10.09 3.78 -10.04
CA GLN A 17 11.18 3.50 -9.10
C GLN A 17 11.16 2.04 -8.64
N LEU A 18 12.30 1.58 -8.11
CA LEU A 18 12.42 0.31 -7.43
C LEU A 18 11.71 0.37 -6.06
N PRO A 19 11.27 -0.77 -5.51
CA PRO A 19 10.76 -0.83 -4.14
C PRO A 19 11.83 -0.37 -3.15
N ASP A 20 11.42 0.40 -2.14
CA ASP A 20 12.28 0.73 -1.00
C ASP A 20 12.15 -0.34 0.08
N TYR A 21 13.20 -1.15 0.26
CA TYR A 21 13.28 -2.18 1.29
C TYR A 21 13.95 -1.72 2.59
N ASN A 22 14.53 -0.51 2.62
CA ASN A 22 15.21 0.02 3.80
C ASN A 22 14.24 0.69 4.78
N SER A 23 13.15 1.26 4.26
CA SER A 23 12.17 2.02 5.05
C SER A 23 10.74 1.46 4.92
N PRO A 24 10.43 0.27 5.47
CA PRO A 24 9.09 -0.28 5.44
C PRO A 24 8.12 0.56 6.28
N ILE A 25 6.86 0.61 5.83
CA ILE A 25 5.76 1.10 6.64
C ILE A 25 5.26 -0.05 7.52
N VAL A 26 5.35 0.13 8.83
CA VAL A 26 4.91 -0.87 9.80
C VAL A 26 3.46 -0.61 10.20
N LEU A 27 2.61 -1.64 10.03
CA LEU A 27 1.21 -1.65 10.43
C LEU A 27 0.99 -2.66 11.57
N HIS A 28 -0.05 -2.43 12.37
CA HIS A 28 -0.51 -3.39 13.38
C HIS A 28 -1.46 -4.41 12.73
N SER A 29 -1.45 -5.66 13.18
CA SER A 29 -2.22 -6.76 12.56
C SER A 29 -3.73 -6.57 12.55
N GLU A 30 -4.24 -5.68 13.40
CA GLU A 30 -5.67 -5.33 13.45
C GLU A 30 -6.08 -4.33 12.36
N LYS A 31 -5.10 -3.64 11.75
CA LYS A 31 -5.29 -2.55 10.77
C LYS A 31 -4.33 -2.73 9.61
N THR A 32 -4.67 -3.66 8.74
CA THR A 32 -3.80 -4.15 7.66
C THR A 32 -4.38 -3.87 6.27
N SER A 33 -5.42 -3.04 6.16
CA SER A 33 -6.00 -2.69 4.87
C SER A 33 -5.11 -1.73 4.07
N VAL A 34 -5.33 -1.66 2.76
CA VAL A 34 -4.72 -0.63 1.91
C VAL A 34 -5.14 0.78 2.37
N GLU A 35 -6.33 0.96 2.94
CA GLU A 35 -6.75 2.20 3.58
C GLU A 35 -5.84 2.58 4.75
N ASP A 36 -5.61 1.65 5.68
CA ASP A 36 -4.76 1.84 6.85
C ASP A 36 -3.33 2.20 6.44
N PHE A 37 -2.81 1.49 5.43
CA PHE A 37 -1.52 1.79 4.81
C PHE A 37 -1.46 3.21 4.25
N CYS A 38 -2.46 3.64 3.48
CA CYS A 38 -2.53 4.99 2.93
C CYS A 38 -2.58 6.04 4.05
N ASN A 39 -3.37 5.82 5.10
CA ASN A 39 -3.50 6.72 6.23
C ASN A 39 -2.20 6.83 7.05
N LYS A 40 -1.44 5.74 7.17
CA LYS A 40 -0.13 5.70 7.82
C LYS A 40 0.93 6.45 7.03
N LEU A 41 0.89 6.36 5.70
CA LEU A 41 1.79 7.07 4.81
C LEU A 41 1.50 8.57 4.80
N HIS A 42 0.26 8.96 4.47
CA HIS A 42 -0.24 10.33 4.59
C HIS A 42 -1.76 10.39 4.39
N ARG A 43 -2.49 11.06 5.28
CA ARG A 43 -3.98 11.10 5.29
C ARG A 43 -4.63 11.60 3.98
N SER A 44 -3.94 12.39 3.16
CA SER A 44 -4.48 12.84 1.87
C SER A 44 -4.47 11.75 0.79
N ILE A 45 -3.61 10.74 0.91
CA ILE A 45 -3.41 9.71 -0.11
C ILE A 45 -4.68 8.85 -0.24
N ALA A 46 -5.34 8.53 0.87
CA ALA A 46 -6.60 7.79 0.86
C ALA A 46 -7.69 8.52 0.04
N LYS A 47 -7.75 9.85 0.10
CA LYS A 47 -8.73 10.66 -0.66
C LYS A 47 -8.45 10.63 -2.17
N GLU A 48 -7.17 10.64 -2.53
CA GLU A 48 -6.70 10.60 -3.92
C GLU A 48 -6.57 9.17 -4.47
N PHE A 49 -6.86 8.13 -3.67
CA PHE A 49 -6.66 6.74 -4.05
C PHE A 49 -7.54 6.34 -5.25
N LYS A 50 -6.92 5.70 -6.26
CA LYS A 50 -7.64 5.10 -7.40
C LYS A 50 -7.60 3.57 -7.32
N TYR A 51 -6.42 3.00 -7.08
CA TYR A 51 -6.17 1.58 -6.84
C TYR A 51 -4.74 1.39 -6.34
N ALA A 52 -4.42 0.20 -5.83
CA ALA A 52 -3.05 -0.23 -5.56
C ALA A 52 -2.66 -1.38 -6.48
N LEU A 53 -1.37 -1.47 -6.79
CA LEU A 53 -0.75 -2.67 -7.34
C LEU A 53 0.05 -3.33 -6.21
N VAL A 54 -0.20 -4.60 -5.98
CA VAL A 54 0.43 -5.36 -4.90
C VAL A 54 1.24 -6.50 -5.50
N TRP A 55 2.45 -6.69 -4.96
CA TRP A 55 3.28 -7.88 -5.14
C TRP A 55 3.50 -8.49 -3.76
N GLY A 56 3.21 -9.78 -3.62
CA GLY A 56 3.41 -10.47 -2.36
C GLY A 56 2.40 -11.59 -2.15
N SER A 57 2.27 -12.01 -0.91
CA SER A 57 1.48 -13.19 -0.52
C SER A 57 -0.02 -12.91 -0.39
N SER A 58 -0.42 -11.64 -0.24
CA SER A 58 -1.85 -11.26 -0.15
C SER A 58 -2.61 -11.36 -1.48
N VAL A 59 -1.91 -11.59 -2.60
CA VAL A 59 -2.49 -11.66 -3.94
C VAL A 59 -2.09 -12.94 -4.66
N LYS A 60 -2.96 -13.43 -5.55
CA LYS A 60 -2.71 -14.68 -6.29
C LYS A 60 -1.85 -14.48 -7.55
N HIS A 61 -1.90 -13.28 -8.12
CA HIS A 61 -1.14 -12.91 -9.31
C HIS A 61 -0.30 -11.66 -9.03
N GLN A 62 0.86 -11.53 -9.67
CA GLN A 62 1.79 -10.45 -9.38
C GLN A 62 2.18 -9.67 -10.65
N PRO A 63 1.99 -8.34 -10.70
CA PRO A 63 1.17 -7.55 -9.77
C PRO A 63 -0.33 -7.83 -9.94
N GLN A 64 -1.08 -7.73 -8.84
CA GLN A 64 -2.54 -7.68 -8.88
C GLN A 64 -3.04 -6.29 -8.50
N LYS A 65 -4.04 -5.81 -9.24
CA LYS A 65 -4.76 -4.58 -8.93
C LYS A 65 -5.76 -4.84 -7.82
N VAL A 66 -5.70 -4.04 -6.76
CA VAL A 66 -6.56 -4.19 -5.57
C VAL A 66 -7.26 -2.88 -5.19
N GLY A 67 -8.36 -3.01 -4.46
CA GLY A 67 -9.14 -1.90 -3.90
C GLY A 67 -8.58 -1.39 -2.57
N ILE A 68 -9.28 -0.43 -1.98
CA ILE A 68 -8.88 0.22 -0.71
C ILE A 68 -9.10 -0.70 0.50
N ASP A 69 -10.08 -1.61 0.42
CA ASP A 69 -10.42 -2.58 1.48
C ASP A 69 -9.55 -3.84 1.44
N HIS A 70 -8.60 -3.95 0.50
CA HIS A 70 -7.76 -5.13 0.38
C HIS A 70 -6.84 -5.28 1.60
N VAL A 71 -6.78 -6.50 2.13
CA VAL A 71 -5.96 -6.84 3.30
C VAL A 71 -4.54 -7.17 2.84
N LEU A 72 -3.56 -6.46 3.38
CA LEU A 72 -2.15 -6.67 3.11
C LEU A 72 -1.55 -7.71 4.07
N SER A 73 -0.52 -8.39 3.58
CA SER A 73 0.29 -9.35 4.34
C SER A 73 1.67 -8.76 4.64
N ASP A 74 2.38 -9.36 5.61
CA ASP A 74 3.77 -9.01 5.87
C ASP A 74 4.63 -9.18 4.61
N GLU A 75 5.55 -8.23 4.42
CA GLU A 75 6.48 -8.12 3.30
C GLU A 75 5.86 -7.85 1.93
N ASP A 76 4.56 -7.50 1.86
CA ASP A 76 3.95 -7.04 0.62
C ASP A 76 4.61 -5.74 0.11
N VAL A 77 4.78 -5.65 -1.20
CA VAL A 77 5.19 -4.44 -1.90
C VAL A 77 3.96 -3.78 -2.50
N VAL A 78 3.78 -2.48 -2.23
CA VAL A 78 2.60 -1.72 -2.64
C VAL A 78 3.00 -0.50 -3.46
N GLN A 79 2.37 -0.37 -4.64
CA GLN A 79 2.40 0.85 -5.45
C GLN A 79 1.01 1.48 -5.48
N ILE A 80 0.89 2.68 -4.88
CA ILE A 80 -0.36 3.44 -4.88
C ILE A 80 -0.50 4.20 -6.21
N VAL A 81 -1.67 4.09 -6.84
CA VAL A 81 -2.04 4.90 -7.99
C VAL A 81 -3.13 5.89 -7.60
N LYS A 82 -2.84 7.18 -7.82
CA LYS A 82 -3.73 8.29 -7.51
C LYS A 82 -4.69 8.59 -8.66
N LYS A 83 -5.86 9.16 -8.34
CA LYS A 83 -6.78 9.74 -9.31
C LYS A 83 -6.08 10.95 -9.93
N ILE A 84 -5.93 10.93 -11.26
CA ILE A 84 -5.46 12.10 -11.99
C ILE A 84 -6.66 13.04 -12.11
N PHE A 85 -6.64 14.15 -11.36
CA PHE A 85 -7.46 15.30 -11.71
C PHE A 85 -6.74 16.01 -12.84
N LEU A 86 -7.12 15.69 -14.08
CA LEU A 86 -6.86 16.61 -15.18
C LEU A 86 -7.68 17.85 -14.86
N LEU A 87 -7.02 18.90 -14.34
CA LEU A 87 -7.63 20.22 -14.38
C LEU A 87 -7.98 20.46 -15.86
N PRO A 88 -9.23 20.81 -16.20
CA PRO A 88 -9.52 21.25 -17.54
C PRO A 88 -8.57 22.42 -17.80
N PHE A 89 -7.66 22.26 -18.77
CA PHE A 89 -6.86 23.36 -19.28
C PHE A 89 -7.84 24.50 -19.57
N ARG A 90 -7.70 25.58 -18.80
CA ARG A 90 -8.47 26.80 -18.97
C ARG A 90 -7.71 27.71 -19.91
#